data_AF-K0ZU83-F1
#
_entry.id   AF-K0ZU83-F1
#
_cell.length_a   1.000
_cell.length_b   1.000
_cell.length_c   1.000
_cell.angle_alpha   90.00
_cell.angle_beta   90.00
_cell.angle_gamma   90.00
#
_symmetry.space_group_name_H-M   'P 1'
#
loop_
_entity.id
_entity.type
_entity.pdbx_description
1 polymer ?
#
loop_
_entity_poly.entity_id
_entity_poly.type
_entity_poly.pdbx_seq_one_letter_code
_entity_poly.pdbx_strand_id
1 'polypeptide(L)'
;MTEIDKRNLKNYLCFTFGITYIAWGLLAIFTQSYILGLETFIGRILHIVGALGPAIASGFYLKSNNIKFKHFLFNKLENSSIYFIYHMLAILILFSVSSLELNGVSIYLMPLFFIQLIFFGGGHEELGWRGILQPLLDKKYTYWQSNLIVGSIWGIWHLPLWFIVGESHQGFPFILFFIYTLFLSFVLGLLYRQTKSVGYCVLFHAFA
;
A
#
# COMPACT_ATOMS: atom_id res chain seq x y z
N MET A 1 -18.19 9.94 -12.78
CA MET A 1 -18.26 8.59 -12.16
C MET A 1 -19.65 7.99 -12.35
N THR A 2 -19.75 6.77 -12.88
CA THR A 2 -21.01 6.05 -13.15
C THR A 2 -21.54 5.28 -11.92
N GLU A 3 -22.76 4.73 -11.97
CA GLU A 3 -23.27 3.84 -10.91
C GLU A 3 -22.46 2.54 -10.77
N ILE A 4 -21.97 2.00 -11.89
CA ILE A 4 -21.09 0.83 -11.89
C ILE A 4 -19.78 1.16 -11.17
N ASP A 5 -19.20 2.33 -11.43
CA ASP A 5 -17.99 2.79 -10.75
C ASP A 5 -18.21 2.94 -9.24
N LYS A 6 -19.34 3.52 -8.82
CA LYS A 6 -19.69 3.67 -7.39
C LYS A 6 -19.81 2.31 -6.69
N ARG A 7 -20.50 1.36 -7.33
CA ARG A 7 -20.65 -0.01 -6.81
C ARG A 7 -19.29 -0.70 -6.70
N ASN A 8 -18.45 -0.57 -7.72
CA ASN A 8 -17.11 -1.13 -7.73
C ASN A 8 -16.23 -0.55 -6.62
N LEU A 9 -16.24 0.78 -6.43
CA LEU A 9 -15.51 1.46 -5.36
C LEU A 9 -15.98 0.99 -3.98
N LYS A 10 -17.31 0.94 -3.76
CA LYS A 10 -17.89 0.47 -2.49
C LYS A 10 -17.47 -0.97 -2.21
N ASN A 11 -17.64 -1.87 -3.17
CA ASN A 11 -17.32 -3.28 -3.00
C ASN A 11 -15.82 -3.47 -2.70
N TYR A 12 -14.95 -2.80 -3.46
CA TYR A 12 -13.51 -2.85 -3.23
C TYR A 12 -13.17 -2.43 -1.78
N LEU A 13 -13.64 -1.26 -1.33
CA LEU A 13 -13.38 -0.79 0.04
C LEU A 13 -13.98 -1.71 1.11
N CYS A 14 -15.20 -2.22 0.91
CA CYS A 14 -15.82 -3.15 1.86
C CYS A 14 -15.01 -4.45 1.99
N PHE A 15 -14.51 -5.02 0.90
CA PHE A 15 -13.65 -6.21 0.97
C PHE A 15 -12.29 -5.89 1.59
N THR A 16 -11.66 -4.78 1.20
CA THR A 16 -10.36 -4.36 1.76
C THR A 16 -10.44 -4.18 3.26
N PHE A 17 -11.36 -3.35 3.75
CA PHE A 17 -11.53 -3.11 5.18
C PHE A 17 -12.05 -4.35 5.89
N GLY A 18 -12.99 -5.08 5.31
CA GLY A 18 -13.51 -6.31 5.91
C GLY A 18 -12.42 -7.34 6.17
N ILE A 19 -11.58 -7.64 5.18
CA ILE A 19 -10.47 -8.59 5.33
C ILE A 19 -9.47 -8.07 6.37
N THR A 20 -9.03 -6.82 6.24
CA THR A 20 -7.98 -6.26 7.10
C THR A 20 -8.43 -6.08 8.54
N TYR A 21 -9.58 -5.44 8.77
CA TYR A 21 -10.03 -5.15 10.13
C TYR A 21 -10.49 -6.40 10.88
N ILE A 22 -10.99 -7.42 10.19
CA ILE A 22 -11.25 -8.70 10.84
C ILE A 22 -9.93 -9.35 11.24
N ALA A 23 -8.97 -9.47 10.32
CA ALA A 23 -7.70 -10.15 10.60
C ALA A 23 -6.86 -9.43 11.67
N TRP A 24 -6.64 -8.12 11.51
CA TRP A 24 -5.89 -7.31 12.46
C TRP A 24 -6.66 -7.01 13.73
N GLY A 25 -7.99 -6.87 13.68
CA GLY A 25 -8.82 -6.71 14.87
C GLY A 25 -8.81 -7.94 15.76
N LEU A 26 -8.94 -9.14 15.18
CA LEU A 26 -8.77 -10.40 15.92
C LEU A 26 -7.37 -10.52 16.51
N LEU A 27 -6.34 -10.17 15.73
CA LEU A 27 -4.96 -10.18 16.19
C LEU A 27 -4.71 -9.19 17.34
N ALA A 28 -5.28 -7.99 17.27
CA ALA A 28 -5.24 -7.02 18.36
C ALA A 28 -5.89 -7.56 19.62
N ILE A 29 -7.08 -8.17 19.52
CA ILE A 29 -7.76 -8.79 20.67
C ILE A 29 -6.91 -9.90 21.28
N PHE A 30 -6.34 -10.79 20.46
CA PHE A 30 -5.55 -11.92 20.94
C PHE A 30 -4.26 -11.48 21.64
N THR A 31 -3.58 -10.49 21.07
CA THR A 31 -2.31 -9.98 21.62
C THR A 31 -2.54 -9.18 22.91
N GLN A 32 -3.59 -8.36 22.99
CA GLN A 32 -3.97 -7.64 24.21
C GLN A 32 -4.47 -8.56 25.33
N SER A 33 -5.12 -9.66 24.98
CA SER A 33 -5.65 -10.64 25.94
C SER A 33 -4.61 -11.70 26.35
N TYR A 34 -3.36 -11.59 25.88
CA TYR A 34 -2.29 -12.58 26.09
C TYR A 34 -2.66 -14.01 25.68
N ILE A 35 -3.64 -14.18 24.78
CA ILE A 35 -4.05 -15.49 24.25
C ILE A 35 -2.98 -15.99 23.27
N LEU A 36 -2.49 -15.09 22.41
CA LEU A 36 -1.57 -15.40 21.35
C LEU A 36 -0.78 -14.15 20.93
N GLY A 37 0.54 -14.26 20.85
CA GLY A 37 1.44 -13.18 20.43
C GLY A 37 1.59 -13.05 18.92
N LEU A 38 2.06 -11.88 18.46
CA LEU A 38 2.34 -11.57 17.06
C LEU A 38 3.41 -12.51 16.46
N GLU A 39 4.38 -12.90 17.27
CA GLU A 39 5.50 -13.78 16.92
C GLU A 39 5.09 -15.23 16.64
N THR A 40 3.91 -15.65 17.09
CA THR A 40 3.40 -17.00 16.84
C THR A 40 3.02 -17.18 15.37
N PHE A 41 2.98 -18.44 14.90
CA PHE A 41 2.59 -18.76 13.53
C PHE A 41 1.22 -18.18 13.15
N ILE A 42 0.21 -18.38 14.00
CA ILE A 42 -1.16 -17.86 13.75
C ILE A 42 -1.14 -16.33 13.74
N GLY A 43 -0.37 -15.69 14.64
CA GLY A 43 -0.26 -14.24 14.73
C GLY A 43 0.31 -13.64 13.44
N ARG A 44 1.39 -14.24 12.92
CA ARG A 44 1.99 -13.85 11.64
C ARG A 44 1.04 -14.04 10.46
N ILE A 45 0.27 -15.13 10.43
CA ILE A 45 -0.71 -15.38 9.37
C ILE A 45 -1.81 -14.32 9.39
N LEU A 46 -2.39 -14.02 10.56
CA LEU A 46 -3.40 -12.95 10.68
C LEU A 46 -2.83 -11.60 10.26
N HIS A 47 -1.60 -11.30 10.64
CA HIS A 47 -0.92 -10.06 10.24
C HIS A 47 -0.76 -9.97 8.71
N ILE A 48 -0.25 -11.02 8.06
CA ILE A 48 -0.06 -11.07 6.60
C ILE A 48 -1.40 -10.99 5.86
N VAL A 49 -2.41 -11.76 6.30
CA VAL A 49 -3.74 -11.73 5.67
C VAL A 49 -4.34 -10.33 5.75
N GLY A 50 -4.19 -9.65 6.89
CA GLY A 50 -4.66 -8.27 7.03
C GLY A 50 -3.94 -7.32 6.09
N ALA A 51 -2.61 -7.43 5.98
CA ALA A 51 -1.81 -6.61 5.05
C ALA A 51 -2.17 -6.86 3.58
N LEU A 52 -2.57 -8.09 3.21
CA LEU A 52 -2.96 -8.45 1.85
C LEU A 52 -4.40 -8.02 1.48
N GLY A 53 -5.16 -7.43 2.40
CA GLY A 53 -6.55 -7.03 2.17
C GLY A 53 -6.79 -6.23 0.87
N PRO A 54 -6.05 -5.14 0.60
CA PRO A 54 -6.15 -4.38 -0.65
C PRO A 54 -5.84 -5.22 -1.90
N ALA A 55 -4.82 -6.08 -1.84
CA ALA A 55 -4.41 -6.94 -2.96
C ALA A 55 -5.45 -8.03 -3.25
N ILE A 56 -5.98 -8.69 -2.21
CA ILE A 56 -7.04 -9.71 -2.34
C ILE A 56 -8.32 -9.08 -2.89
N ALA A 57 -8.72 -7.92 -2.36
CA ALA A 57 -9.87 -7.15 -2.86
C ALA A 57 -9.69 -6.75 -4.34
N SER A 58 -8.47 -6.42 -4.74
CA SER A 58 -8.14 -6.14 -6.15
C SER A 58 -8.35 -7.37 -7.04
N GLY A 59 -8.00 -8.56 -6.56
CA GLY A 59 -8.29 -9.83 -7.27
C GLY A 59 -9.78 -10.03 -7.55
N PHE A 60 -10.65 -9.77 -6.58
CA PHE A 60 -12.11 -9.83 -6.76
C PHE A 60 -12.61 -8.77 -7.75
N TYR A 61 -12.07 -7.55 -7.70
CA TYR A 61 -12.39 -6.49 -8.65
C TYR A 61 -12.00 -6.87 -10.08
N LEU A 62 -10.77 -7.36 -10.30
CA LEU A 62 -10.30 -7.75 -11.63
C LEU A 62 -11.13 -8.90 -12.20
N LYS A 63 -11.46 -9.90 -11.37
CA LYS A 63 -12.32 -11.02 -11.77
C LYS A 63 -13.73 -10.57 -12.16
N SER A 64 -14.36 -9.72 -11.35
CA SER A 64 -15.73 -9.24 -11.62
C SER A 64 -15.82 -8.32 -12.84
N ASN A 65 -14.73 -7.66 -13.22
CA ASN A 65 -14.67 -6.77 -14.39
C ASN A 65 -13.96 -7.40 -15.60
N ASN A 66 -13.63 -8.71 -15.56
CA ASN A 66 -12.91 -9.43 -16.61
C ASN A 66 -11.59 -8.78 -17.07
N ILE A 67 -10.85 -8.18 -16.14
CA ILE A 67 -9.58 -7.51 -16.42
C ILE A 67 -8.42 -8.50 -16.24
N LYS A 68 -7.55 -8.61 -17.24
CA LYS A 68 -6.35 -9.47 -17.16
C LYS A 68 -5.29 -8.85 -16.25
N PHE A 69 -4.83 -9.61 -15.25
CA PHE A 69 -3.83 -9.15 -14.27
C PHE A 69 -2.54 -8.59 -14.89
N LYS A 70 -1.96 -9.29 -15.89
CA LYS A 70 -0.74 -8.81 -16.57
C LYS A 70 -0.94 -7.44 -17.21
N HIS A 71 -2.07 -7.23 -17.87
CA HIS A 71 -2.38 -5.93 -18.47
C HIS A 71 -2.57 -4.88 -17.38
N PHE A 72 -3.33 -5.18 -16.34
CA PHE A 72 -3.55 -4.28 -15.22
C PHE A 72 -2.25 -3.80 -14.55
N LEU A 73 -1.31 -4.73 -14.30
CA LEU A 73 -0.07 -4.43 -13.59
C LEU A 73 0.96 -3.71 -14.49
N PHE A 74 1.13 -4.18 -15.73
CA PHE A 74 2.23 -3.73 -16.59
C PHE A 74 1.83 -2.69 -17.64
N ASN A 75 0.55 -2.32 -17.75
CA ASN A 75 0.14 -1.22 -18.62
C ASN A 75 0.85 0.08 -18.21
N LYS A 76 1.29 0.87 -19.19
CA LYS A 76 1.92 2.17 -18.98
C LYS A 76 1.79 3.06 -20.21
N LEU A 77 1.95 4.36 -20.02
CA LEU A 77 2.09 5.33 -21.11
C LEU A 77 3.43 5.17 -21.81
N GLU A 78 3.47 5.49 -23.11
CA GLU A 78 4.70 5.49 -23.89
C GLU A 78 5.71 6.50 -23.33
N ASN A 79 7.00 6.14 -23.33
CA ASN A 79 8.10 6.96 -22.82
C ASN A 79 7.99 7.40 -21.34
N SER A 80 7.06 6.84 -20.57
CA SER A 80 6.84 7.24 -19.17
C SER A 80 7.85 6.66 -18.18
N SER A 81 8.69 5.71 -18.61
CA SER A 81 9.73 5.10 -17.77
C SER A 81 10.68 6.15 -17.16
N ILE A 82 10.89 7.29 -17.82
CA ILE A 82 11.75 8.35 -17.33
C ILE A 82 11.23 8.98 -16.03
N TYR A 83 9.90 9.12 -15.90
CA TYR A 83 9.29 9.64 -14.67
C TYR A 83 9.50 8.70 -13.50
N PHE A 84 9.38 7.38 -13.74
CA PHE A 84 9.71 6.38 -12.73
C PHE A 84 11.17 6.49 -12.28
N ILE A 85 12.11 6.64 -13.23
CA ILE A 85 13.53 6.84 -12.90
C ILE A 85 13.73 8.09 -12.04
N TYR A 86 13.10 9.23 -12.37
CA TYR A 86 13.22 10.44 -11.55
C TYR A 86 12.70 10.24 -10.12
N HIS A 87 11.56 9.56 -9.95
CA HIS A 87 11.04 9.26 -8.62
C HIS A 87 11.97 8.33 -7.85
N MET A 88 12.46 7.27 -8.49
CA MET A 88 13.41 6.34 -7.88
C MET A 88 14.71 7.03 -7.47
N LEU A 89 15.26 7.92 -8.31
CA LEU A 89 16.45 8.69 -7.95
C LEU A 89 16.18 9.63 -6.78
N ALA A 90 15.04 10.32 -6.77
CA ALA A 90 14.68 11.21 -5.67
C ALA A 90 14.60 10.47 -4.33
N ILE A 91 13.98 9.30 -4.30
CA ILE A 91 13.86 8.53 -3.06
C ILE A 91 15.18 7.91 -2.62
N LEU A 92 16.02 7.46 -3.55
CA LEU A 92 17.37 6.98 -3.23
C LEU A 92 18.26 8.10 -2.67
N ILE A 93 18.16 9.32 -3.21
CA ILE A 93 18.86 10.48 -2.66
C ILE A 93 18.36 10.79 -1.24
N LEU A 94 17.03 10.85 -1.03
CA LEU A 94 16.45 11.08 0.29
C LEU A 94 16.90 10.03 1.30
N PHE A 95 16.86 8.75 0.92
CA PHE A 95 17.34 7.66 1.75
C PHE A 95 18.81 7.81 2.08
N SER A 96 19.65 8.11 1.08
CA SER A 96 21.11 8.28 1.26
C SER A 96 21.45 9.44 2.19
N VAL A 97 20.70 10.55 2.11
CA VAL A 97 20.86 11.72 3.00
C VAL A 97 20.31 11.43 4.40
N SER A 98 19.28 10.60 4.53
CA SER A 98 18.75 10.17 5.83
C SER A 98 19.64 9.11 6.50
N SER A 99 20.32 8.28 5.71
CA SER A 99 21.14 7.16 6.17
C SER A 99 22.62 7.53 6.27
N LEU A 100 22.96 8.74 6.74
CA LEU A 100 24.36 9.20 6.91
C LEU A 100 25.23 8.26 7.78
N GLU A 101 24.63 7.25 8.40
CA GLU A 101 25.30 6.11 8.99
C GLU A 101 25.32 4.91 8.02
N LEU A 102 26.53 4.50 7.63
CA LEU A 102 26.77 3.22 6.95
C LEU A 102 26.44 2.08 7.91
N ASN A 103 25.19 1.64 7.93
CA ASN A 103 24.80 0.43 8.63
C ASN A 103 25.56 -0.76 8.01
N GLY A 104 26.20 -1.58 8.86
CA GLY A 104 27.04 -2.72 8.47
C GLY A 104 26.30 -3.90 7.81
N VAL A 105 25.14 -3.65 7.19
CA VAL A 105 24.38 -4.63 6.43
C VAL A 105 25.14 -4.94 5.15
N SER A 106 25.42 -6.23 4.94
CA SER A 106 26.13 -6.70 3.76
C SER A 106 25.37 -6.32 2.48
N ILE A 107 26.06 -5.70 1.52
CA ILE A 107 25.52 -5.36 0.19
C ILE A 107 24.93 -6.58 -0.52
N TYR A 108 25.42 -7.79 -0.22
CA TYR A 108 24.93 -9.04 -0.79
C TYR A 108 23.52 -9.43 -0.32
N LEU A 109 23.04 -8.89 0.81
CA LEU A 109 21.69 -9.11 1.30
C LEU A 109 20.66 -8.14 0.71
N MET A 110 21.10 -7.05 0.06
CA MET A 110 20.19 -6.06 -0.52
C MET A 110 19.15 -6.67 -1.47
N PRO A 111 19.49 -7.58 -2.42
CA PRO A 111 18.51 -8.20 -3.30
C PRO A 111 17.39 -8.93 -2.54
N LEU A 112 17.72 -9.59 -1.43
CA LEU A 112 16.75 -10.31 -0.61
C LEU A 112 15.81 -9.33 0.10
N PHE A 113 16.34 -8.25 0.68
CA PHE A 113 15.53 -7.18 1.26
C PHE A 113 14.60 -6.54 0.24
N PHE A 114 15.06 -6.31 -1.00
CA PHE A 114 14.21 -5.75 -2.05
C PHE A 114 13.05 -6.66 -2.43
N ILE A 115 13.31 -7.96 -2.59
CA ILE A 115 12.24 -8.94 -2.85
C ILE A 115 11.25 -8.93 -1.69
N GLN A 116 11.73 -8.93 -0.45
CA GLN A 116 10.87 -8.88 0.73
C GLN A 116 10.00 -7.62 0.75
N LEU A 117 10.54 -6.44 0.44
CA LEU A 117 9.78 -5.19 0.44
C LEU A 117 8.71 -5.14 -0.65
N ILE A 118 8.97 -5.73 -1.83
CA ILE A 118 7.97 -5.78 -2.91
C ILE A 118 6.76 -6.64 -2.52
N PHE A 119 6.99 -7.79 -1.87
CA PHE A 119 5.94 -8.73 -1.52
C PHE A 119 5.29 -8.50 -0.15
N PHE A 120 6.01 -7.88 0.78
CA PHE A 120 5.61 -7.75 2.18
C PHE A 120 5.80 -6.34 2.76
N GLY A 121 6.41 -5.41 2.01
CA GLY A 121 6.69 -4.03 2.44
C GLY A 121 5.73 -2.98 1.88
N GLY A 122 4.52 -3.36 1.46
CA GLY A 122 3.46 -2.41 1.07
C GLY A 122 3.26 -2.24 -0.45
N GLY A 123 4.21 -2.68 -1.28
CA GLY A 123 4.09 -2.61 -2.74
C GLY A 123 2.82 -3.28 -3.27
N HIS A 124 2.41 -4.42 -2.71
CA HIS A 124 1.19 -5.15 -3.11
C HIS A 124 -0.10 -4.34 -2.88
N GLU A 125 -0.10 -3.37 -1.98
CA GLU A 125 -1.26 -2.54 -1.68
C GLU A 125 -1.64 -1.64 -2.86
N GLU A 126 -0.65 -1.26 -3.67
CA GLU A 126 -0.82 -0.37 -4.83
C GLU A 126 -1.70 -0.95 -5.93
N LEU A 127 -1.84 -2.28 -5.96
CA LEU A 127 -2.83 -2.96 -6.80
C LEU A 127 -4.24 -2.39 -6.55
N GLY A 128 -4.54 -2.08 -5.30
CA GLY A 128 -5.82 -1.52 -4.91
C GLY A 128 -5.83 0.00 -4.94
N TRP A 129 -4.88 0.63 -4.26
CA TRP A 129 -4.87 2.09 -4.10
C TRP A 129 -4.68 2.84 -5.43
N ARG A 130 -3.66 2.46 -6.21
CA ARG A 130 -3.33 3.15 -7.49
C ARG A 130 -3.96 2.45 -8.68
N GLY A 131 -4.23 1.15 -8.58
CA GLY A 131 -4.87 0.39 -9.64
C GLY A 131 -6.40 0.53 -9.71
N ILE A 132 -7.08 0.79 -8.57
CA ILE A 132 -8.55 0.80 -8.52
C ILE A 132 -9.08 2.08 -7.90
N LEU A 133 -8.72 2.38 -6.65
CA LEU A 133 -9.32 3.48 -5.89
C LEU A 133 -9.02 4.84 -6.54
N GLN A 134 -7.74 5.14 -6.79
CA GLN A 134 -7.31 6.40 -7.40
C GLN A 134 -7.94 6.62 -8.79
N PRO A 135 -7.89 5.68 -9.77
CA PRO A 135 -8.54 5.86 -11.06
C PRO A 135 -10.05 6.10 -10.98
N LEU A 136 -10.75 5.44 -10.05
CA LEU A 136 -12.20 5.64 -9.88
C LEU A 136 -12.51 7.02 -9.29
N LEU A 137 -11.72 7.48 -8.33
CA LEU A 137 -11.87 8.81 -7.74
C LEU A 137 -11.55 9.92 -8.74
N ASP A 138 -10.51 9.75 -9.56
CA ASP A 138 -10.11 10.69 -10.61
C ASP A 138 -11.21 10.91 -11.68
N LYS A 139 -12.20 10.01 -11.80
CA LYS A 139 -13.38 10.20 -12.67
C LYS A 139 -14.41 11.20 -12.11
N LYS A 140 -14.22 11.70 -10.89
CA LYS A 140 -15.17 12.61 -10.22
C LYS A 140 -14.48 13.78 -9.52
N TYR A 141 -13.30 13.53 -8.95
CA TYR A 141 -12.60 14.47 -8.10
C TYR A 141 -11.37 15.05 -8.81
N THR A 142 -10.92 16.20 -8.33
CA THR A 142 -9.64 16.76 -8.79
C THR A 142 -8.48 15.94 -8.25
N TYR A 143 -7.30 16.07 -8.86
CA TYR A 143 -6.08 15.42 -8.39
C TYR A 143 -5.84 15.61 -6.89
N TRP A 144 -5.98 16.83 -6.39
CA TRP A 144 -5.80 17.13 -4.97
C TRP A 144 -6.81 16.39 -4.10
N GLN A 145 -8.08 16.43 -4.49
CA GLN A 145 -9.15 15.75 -3.76
C GLN A 145 -8.97 14.23 -3.77
N SER A 146 -8.68 13.62 -4.92
CA SER A 146 -8.47 12.18 -5.02
C SER A 146 -7.32 11.71 -4.11
N ASN A 147 -6.17 12.39 -4.13
CA ASN A 147 -5.02 11.99 -3.31
C ASN A 147 -5.26 12.20 -1.82
N LEU A 148 -5.96 13.27 -1.42
CA LEU A 148 -6.37 13.45 -0.02
C LEU A 148 -7.31 12.32 0.44
N ILE A 149 -8.28 11.94 -0.41
CA ILE A 149 -9.21 10.84 -0.11
C ILE A 149 -8.45 9.52 -0.01
N VAL A 150 -7.59 9.20 -0.99
CA VAL A 150 -6.79 7.96 -0.99
C VAL A 150 -5.90 7.89 0.24
N GLY A 151 -5.12 8.95 0.55
CA GLY A 151 -4.22 8.94 1.70
C GLY A 151 -4.94 8.90 3.04
N SER A 152 -6.13 9.50 3.14
CA SER A 152 -6.95 9.41 4.35
C SER A 152 -7.49 8.00 4.54
N ILE A 153 -8.04 7.39 3.49
CA ILE A 153 -8.53 6.00 3.52
C ILE A 153 -7.38 5.06 3.88
N TRP A 154 -6.21 5.26 3.28
CA TRP A 154 -5.03 4.44 3.50
C TRP A 154 -4.46 4.59 4.91
N GLY A 155 -4.41 5.80 5.46
CA GLY A 155 -4.01 6.04 6.86
C GLY A 155 -4.98 5.40 7.86
N ILE A 156 -6.29 5.54 7.62
CA ILE A 156 -7.32 4.89 8.46
C ILE A 156 -7.25 3.36 8.34
N TRP A 157 -6.95 2.83 7.15
CA TRP A 157 -6.80 1.39 6.95
C TRP A 157 -5.73 0.77 7.87
N HIS A 158 -4.65 1.50 8.18
CA HIS A 158 -3.60 1.05 9.10
C HIS A 158 -3.95 1.12 10.59
N LEU A 159 -4.99 1.84 10.98
CA LEU A 159 -5.31 2.14 12.38
C LEU A 159 -5.29 0.90 13.32
N PRO A 160 -5.77 -0.30 12.93
CA PRO A 160 -5.73 -1.47 13.81
C PRO A 160 -4.32 -1.85 14.30
N LEU A 161 -3.26 -1.54 13.55
CA LEU A 161 -1.88 -1.90 13.89
C LEU A 161 -1.44 -1.32 15.24
N TRP A 162 -1.92 -0.12 15.60
CA TRP A 162 -1.61 0.51 16.89
C TRP A 162 -2.14 -0.27 18.10
N PHE A 163 -3.08 -1.20 17.89
CA PHE A 163 -3.67 -1.98 18.96
C PHE A 163 -3.07 -3.39 19.09
N ILE A 164 -2.19 -3.80 18.17
CA ILE A 164 -1.55 -5.11 18.17
C ILE A 164 -0.27 -5.07 19.00
N VAL A 165 -0.20 -5.84 20.09
CA VAL A 165 0.99 -5.86 20.96
C VAL A 165 2.18 -6.47 20.21
N GLY A 166 3.31 -5.76 20.23
CA GLY A 166 4.57 -6.18 19.58
C GLY A 166 4.72 -5.70 18.13
N GLU A 167 3.76 -4.93 17.63
CA GLU A 167 3.79 -4.31 16.31
C GLU A 167 4.54 -2.96 16.35
N SER A 168 5.34 -2.64 15.31
CA SER A 168 6.25 -1.49 15.36
C SER A 168 5.54 -0.12 15.32
N HIS A 169 4.33 -0.03 14.77
CA HIS A 169 3.54 1.20 14.75
C HIS A 169 3.11 1.64 16.14
N GLN A 170 2.99 0.74 17.13
CA GLN A 170 2.66 1.12 18.53
C GLN A 170 3.66 2.13 19.11
N GLY A 171 4.92 2.07 18.68
CA GLY A 171 5.97 2.99 19.11
C GLY A 171 5.98 4.34 18.37
N PHE A 172 5.12 4.54 17.38
CA PHE A 172 5.14 5.72 16.51
C PHE A 172 3.83 6.52 16.58
N PRO A 173 3.85 7.87 16.63
CA PRO A 173 2.62 8.66 16.69
C PRO A 173 1.75 8.49 15.44
N PHE A 174 0.50 8.03 15.64
CA PHE A 174 -0.46 7.82 14.54
C PHE A 174 -0.65 9.05 13.65
N ILE A 175 -0.69 10.25 14.25
CA ILE A 175 -0.88 11.52 13.49
C ILE A 175 0.27 11.74 12.50
N LEU A 176 1.52 11.46 12.89
CA LEU A 176 2.66 11.61 11.99
C LEU A 176 2.60 10.58 10.87
N PHE A 177 2.20 9.35 11.17
CA PHE A 177 1.99 8.32 10.16
C PHE A 177 0.88 8.70 9.18
N PHE A 178 -0.23 9.23 9.68
CA PHE A 178 -1.34 9.69 8.85
C PHE A 178 -0.93 10.85 7.92
N ILE A 179 -0.11 11.78 8.40
CA ILE A 179 0.47 12.82 7.55
C ILE A 179 1.39 12.21 6.48
N TYR A 180 2.18 11.21 6.85
CA TYR A 180 3.01 10.46 5.90
C TYR A 180 2.16 9.75 4.83
N THR A 181 1.06 9.08 5.19
CA THR A 181 0.20 8.42 4.18
C THR A 181 -0.45 9.42 3.24
N LEU A 182 -0.81 10.62 3.70
CA LEU A 182 -1.26 11.72 2.85
C LEU A 182 -0.15 12.14 1.89
N PHE A 183 1.05 12.43 2.39
CA PHE A 183 2.18 12.86 1.57
C PHE A 183 2.54 11.82 0.50
N LEU A 184 2.74 10.57 0.89
CA LEU A 184 3.08 9.48 -0.01
C LEU A 184 1.93 9.18 -1.01
N SER A 185 0.68 9.49 -0.63
CA SER A 185 -0.44 9.47 -1.58
C SER A 185 -0.26 10.42 -2.74
N PHE A 186 0.17 11.65 -2.49
CA PHE A 186 0.50 12.59 -3.57
C PHE A 186 1.66 12.13 -4.44
N VAL A 187 2.72 11.58 -3.86
CA VAL A 187 3.90 11.15 -4.63
C VAL A 187 3.54 10.00 -5.58
N LEU A 188 2.92 8.93 -5.04
CA LEU A 188 2.49 7.79 -5.84
C LEU A 188 1.35 8.14 -6.80
N GLY A 189 0.45 9.06 -6.43
CA GLY A 189 -0.59 9.57 -7.31
C GLY A 189 -0.02 10.34 -8.50
N LEU A 190 1.04 11.14 -8.29
CA LEU A 190 1.77 11.81 -9.37
C LEU A 190 2.42 10.79 -10.29
N LEU A 191 3.17 9.83 -9.73
CA LEU A 191 3.82 8.77 -10.48
C LEU A 191 2.81 7.99 -11.33
N TYR A 192 1.68 7.60 -10.73
CA TYR A 192 0.61 6.92 -11.45
C TYR A 192 0.01 7.79 -12.56
N ARG A 193 -0.17 9.10 -12.34
CA ARG A 193 -0.71 9.98 -13.37
C ARG A 193 0.23 10.14 -14.56
N GLN A 194 1.53 10.22 -14.31
CA GLN A 194 2.57 10.35 -15.34
C GLN A 194 2.82 9.06 -16.11
N THR A 195 2.57 7.91 -15.50
CA THR A 195 2.95 6.60 -16.07
C THR A 195 1.77 5.71 -16.42
N LYS A 196 0.62 5.88 -15.77
CA LYS A 196 -0.52 4.95 -15.75
C LYS A 196 -0.14 3.51 -15.39
N SER A 197 0.99 3.34 -14.73
CA SER A 197 1.54 2.03 -14.37
C SER A 197 1.38 1.73 -12.91
N VAL A 198 0.55 0.73 -12.61
CA VAL A 198 0.44 0.18 -11.26
C VAL A 198 1.75 -0.47 -10.84
N GLY A 199 2.42 -1.18 -11.76
CA GLY A 199 3.71 -1.82 -11.49
C GLY A 199 4.79 -0.83 -11.04
N TYR A 200 4.85 0.38 -11.62
CA TYR A 200 5.77 1.41 -11.14
C TYR A 200 5.43 1.93 -9.75
N CYS A 201 4.14 2.06 -9.42
CA CYS A 201 3.73 2.38 -8.06
C CYS A 201 4.09 1.28 -7.06
N VAL A 202 3.82 0.01 -7.40
CA VAL A 202 4.21 -1.18 -6.59
C VAL A 202 5.70 -1.15 -6.31
N LEU A 203 6.52 -0.97 -7.34
CA LEU A 203 7.96 -0.91 -7.20
C LEU A 203 8.37 0.28 -6.36
N PHE A 204 7.93 1.50 -6.68
CA PHE A 204 8.31 2.71 -5.94
C PHE A 204 7.95 2.62 -4.46
N HIS A 205 6.74 2.17 -4.14
CA HIS A 205 6.29 2.05 -2.76
C HIS A 205 7.13 1.04 -1.97
N ALA A 206 7.62 -0.03 -2.59
CA ALA A 206 8.54 -0.95 -1.93
C ALA A 206 9.87 -0.30 -1.49
N PHE A 207 10.21 0.90 -1.97
CA PHE A 207 11.39 1.67 -1.54
C PHE A 207 11.03 2.89 -0.68
N ALA A 208 9.76 3.14 -0.38
CA ALA A 208 9.26 4.39 0.18
C ALA A 208 8.87 4.36 1.66
#